data_AF-A0AA37LPN8-F1
#
_entry.id   AF-A0AA37LPN8-F1
#
_cell.length_a   1.000
_cell.length_b   1.000
_cell.length_c   1.000
_cell.angle_alpha   90.00
_cell.angle_beta   90.00
_cell.angle_gamma   90.00
#
_symmetry.space_group_name_H-M   'P 1'
#
loop_
_entity.id
_entity.type
_entity.pdbx_description
1 polymer ?
#
loop_
_entity_poly.entity_id
_entity_poly.type
_entity_poly.pdbx_seq_one_letter_code
_entity_poly.pdbx_strand_id
1 'polypeptide(L)' 'MSRRYDSRTTIFSPEGRLYQVEYALEAISHAGTAIGILAKDGIVLAAERKVTSKLLEQDTSAEKLYIVNE' A
#
# COMPACT_ATOMS: atom_id res chain seq x y z
N MET A 1 20.34 -19.33 -21.56
CA MET A 1 20.09 -17.94 -22.01
C MET A 1 19.08 -17.16 -21.16
N SER A 2 18.41 -17.75 -20.15
CA SER A 2 17.35 -17.06 -19.37
C SER A 2 17.84 -15.99 -18.38
N ARG A 3 19.10 -16.07 -17.95
CA ARG A 3 19.65 -15.20 -16.88
C ARG A 3 19.86 -13.72 -17.27
N ARG A 4 19.67 -13.38 -18.55
CA ARG A 4 19.84 -12.01 -19.07
C ARG A 4 18.61 -11.12 -18.79
N TYR A 5 17.45 -11.72 -18.58
CA TYR A 5 16.19 -11.02 -18.28
C TYR A 5 15.76 -11.16 -16.81
N ASP A 6 16.58 -11.83 -15.99
CA ASP A 6 16.35 -11.96 -14.55
C ASP A 6 16.66 -10.62 -13.88
N SER A 7 15.61 -9.84 -13.59
CA SER A 7 15.71 -8.68 -12.71
C SER A 7 15.96 -9.21 -11.30
N ARG A 8 17.21 -9.13 -10.86
CA ARG A 8 17.64 -9.60 -9.54
C ARG A 8 17.00 -8.75 -8.42
N THR A 9 15.77 -9.09 -8.06
CA THR A 9 14.90 -8.30 -7.16
C THR A 9 15.31 -8.35 -5.69
N THR A 10 16.05 -9.37 -5.29
CA THR A 10 16.43 -9.66 -3.88
C THR A 10 17.90 -9.40 -3.58
N ILE A 11 18.59 -8.59 -4.39
CA ILE A 11 20.02 -8.30 -4.22
C ILE A 11 20.22 -6.95 -3.55
N PHE A 12 21.21 -6.90 -2.66
CA PHE A 12 21.69 -5.67 -2.06
C PHE A 12 22.42 -4.78 -3.08
N SER A 13 22.11 -3.49 -3.05
CA SER A 13 22.88 -2.47 -3.73
C SER A 13 24.29 -2.34 -3.11
N PRO A 14 25.24 -1.68 -3.79
CA PRO A 14 26.56 -1.37 -3.22
C PRO A 14 26.48 -0.62 -1.89
N GLU A 15 25.40 0.13 -1.66
CA GLU A 15 25.13 0.88 -0.43
C GLU A 15 24.38 0.05 0.63
N GLY A 16 24.12 -1.24 0.37
CA GLY A 16 23.46 -2.14 1.32
C GLY A 16 21.94 -2.05 1.35
N ARG A 17 21.30 -1.48 0.32
CA ARG A 17 19.82 -1.32 0.24
C ARG A 17 19.20 -2.33 -0.70
N LEU A 18 17.90 -2.60 -0.55
CA LEU A 18 17.14 -3.42 -1.50
C LEU A 18 16.32 -2.50 -2.40
N TYR A 19 16.79 -2.26 -3.64
CA TYR A 19 16.14 -1.30 -4.54
C TYR A 19 14.64 -1.58 -4.76
N GLN A 20 14.23 -2.85 -4.83
CA GLN A 20 12.81 -3.18 -4.98
C GLN A 20 11.96 -2.78 -3.77
N VAL A 21 12.52 -2.83 -2.55
CA VAL A 21 11.83 -2.37 -1.35
C VAL A 21 11.70 -0.85 -1.36
N GLU A 22 12.76 -0.15 -1.77
CA GLU A 22 12.74 1.31 -1.88
C GLU A 22 11.71 1.80 -2.92
N TYR A 23 11.63 1.13 -4.07
CA TYR A 23 10.62 1.44 -5.08
C TYR A 23 9.21 1.13 -4.59
N ALA A 24 9.02 0.08 -3.79
CA ALA A 24 7.73 -0.21 -3.17
C ALA A 24 7.33 0.88 -2.15
N LEU A 25 8.28 1.37 -1.35
CA LEU A 25 8.04 2.49 -0.42
C LEU A 25 7.66 3.77 -1.18
N GLU A 26 8.35 4.07 -2.29
CA GLU A 26 8.01 5.21 -3.14
C GLU A 26 6.61 5.04 -3.77
N ALA A 27 6.25 3.83 -4.21
CA ALA A 27 4.91 3.58 -4.72
C ALA A 27 3.81 3.79 -3.64
N ILE A 28 4.10 3.43 -2.38
CA ILE A 28 3.20 3.66 -1.25
C ILE A 28 3.06 5.16 -0.94
N SER A 29 4.10 5.97 -1.16
CA SER A 29 4.05 7.43 -0.93
C SER A 29 2.98 8.13 -1.77
N HIS A 30 2.63 7.55 -2.92
CA HIS A 30 1.61 8.05 -3.84
C HIS A 30 0.22 7.41 -3.64
N ALA A 31 0.09 6.47 -2.70
CA ALA A 31 -1.20 5.86 -2.37
C ALA A 31 -2.09 6.83 -1.58
N GLY A 32 -3.40 6.61 -1.61
CA GLY A 32 -4.36 7.37 -0.80
C GLY A 32 -4.05 7.24 0.70
N THR A 33 -4.20 8.35 1.43
CA THR A 33 -3.79 8.47 2.84
C THR A 33 -4.58 7.51 3.74
N ALA A 34 -3.92 6.86 4.71
CA ALA A 34 -4.57 6.09 5.77
C ALA A 34 -4.01 6.48 7.14
N ILE A 35 -4.88 6.58 8.14
CA ILE A 35 -4.57 7.03 9.49
C ILE A 35 -5.23 6.09 10.50
N GLY A 36 -4.50 5.79 11.58
CA GLY A 36 -5.03 5.12 12.76
C GLY A 36 -4.84 6.00 14.00
N ILE A 37 -5.88 6.12 14.82
CA ILE A 37 -5.86 6.87 16.08
C ILE A 37 -6.25 5.93 17.22
N LEU A 38 -5.38 5.83 18.22
CA LEU A 38 -5.66 5.15 19.48
C LEU A 38 -6.29 6.12 20.48
N ALA A 39 -7.43 5.74 21.05
CA ALA A 39 -8.11 6.43 22.13
C ALA A 39 -8.19 5.55 23.39
N LYS A 40 -8.69 6.11 24.49
CA LYS A 40 -8.85 5.36 25.75
C LYS A 40 -9.80 4.17 25.62
N ASP A 41 -10.88 4.37 24.86
CA ASP A 41 -11.99 3.42 24.78
C ASP A 41 -12.03 2.66 23.44
N GLY A 42 -11.01 2.81 22.60
CA GLY A 42 -10.97 2.12 21.30
C GLY A 42 -9.96 2.69 20.30
N ILE A 43 -10.08 2.22 19.06
CA ILE A 43 -9.22 2.62 17.93
C ILE A 43 -10.12 3.07 16.78
N VAL A 44 -9.70 4.12 16.08
CA VAL A 44 -10.34 4.56 14.83
C VAL A 44 -9.34 4.40 13.70
N LEU A 45 -9.78 3.74 12.62
CA LEU A 45 -9.07 3.70 11.34
C LEU A 45 -9.83 4.54 10.33
N ALA A 46 -9.13 5.45 9.65
CA ALA A 46 -9.68 6.28 8.60
C ALA A 46 -8.78 6.19 7.35
N ALA A 47 -9.38 6.10 6.18
CA ALA A 47 -8.64 6.03 4.92
C ALA A 47 -9.32 6.89 3.85
N GLU A 48 -8.50 7.58 3.06
CA GLU A 48 -8.93 8.31 1.89
C GLU A 48 -9.29 7.32 0.77
N ARG A 49 -10.53 7.43 0.29
CA ARG A 49 -10.98 6.71 -0.90
C ARG A 49 -10.96 7.65 -2.10
N LYS A 50 -10.07 7.36 -3.05
CA LYS A 50 -9.92 8.17 -4.26
C LYS A 50 -11.07 7.85 -5.23
N VAL A 51 -12.01 8.77 -5.38
CA VAL A 51 -13.12 8.61 -6.33
C VAL A 51 -12.60 8.87 -7.75
N THR A 52 -12.34 7.81 -8.49
CA THR A 52 -11.81 7.89 -9.86
C THR A 52 -12.87 8.34 -10.88
N SER A 53 -14.15 8.13 -10.59
CA SER A 53 -15.27 8.51 -11.44
C SER A 53 -16.55 8.66 -10.63
N LYS A 54 -17.46 9.53 -11.10
CA LYS A 54 -18.82 9.67 -10.57
C LYS A 54 -19.69 8.42 -10.81
N LEU A 55 -19.25 7.52 -11.69
CA LEU A 55 -19.91 6.25 -11.98
C LEU A 55 -19.48 5.12 -11.05
N LEU A 56 -18.50 5.36 -10.17
CA LEU A 56 -18.06 4.36 -9.21
C LEU A 56 -19.07 4.24 -8.07
N GLU A 57 -19.69 3.08 -7.94
CA GLU A 57 -20.57 2.74 -6.82
C GLU A 57 -19.79 2.82 -5.50
N GLN A 58 -20.19 3.71 -4.60
CA GLN A 58 -19.46 3.94 -3.36
C GLN A 58 -19.94 3.04 -2.23
N ASP A 59 -21.22 2.70 -2.20
CA ASP A 59 -21.84 2.10 -1.01
C ASP A 59 -21.47 0.63 -0.79
N THR A 60 -21.07 -0.08 -1.85
CA THR A 60 -20.77 -1.53 -1.79
C THR A 60 -19.28 -1.86 -1.81
N SER A 61 -18.40 -0.89 -2.04
CA SER A 61 -16.98 -1.15 -2.30
C SER A 61 -16.11 -0.87 -1.08
N ALA A 62 -15.63 -1.95 -0.45
CA ALA A 62 -14.59 -1.93 0.57
C ALA A 62 -13.21 -1.96 -0.11
N GLU A 63 -12.71 -0.79 -0.52
CA GLU A 63 -11.41 -0.66 -1.21
C GLU A 63 -10.23 -0.44 -0.25
N LYS A 64 -10.50 -0.02 0.99
CA LYS A 64 -9.46 0.46 1.93
C LYS A 64 -9.48 -0.21 3.31
N LEU A 65 -10.65 -0.51 3.84
CA LEU A 65 -10.81 -1.09 5.17
C LEU A 65 -11.32 -2.53 5.02
N TYR A 66 -10.59 -3.47 5.61
CA TYR A 66 -10.88 -4.90 5.55
C TYR A 66 -10.94 -5.46 6.97
N ILE A 67 -11.96 -6.26 7.25
CA ILE A 67 -12.08 -7.02 8.49
C ILE A 67 -11.28 -8.31 8.31
N VAL A 68 -10.27 -8.55 9.15
CA VAL A 68 -9.37 -9.71 9.05
C VAL A 68 -9.92 -10.91 9.82
N ASN A 69 -10.62 -10.65 10.93
CA ASN A 69 -11.22 -11.62 11.83
C ASN A 69 -12.46 -11.03 12.52
N GLU A 70 -13.24 -11.89 13.18
CA GLU A 70 -14.33 -11.48 14.10
C GLU A 70 -13.79 -10.74 15.33
#